data_AF-C0W732-F1
#
_entry.id   AF-C0W732-F1
#
_cell.length_a   1.000
_cell.length_b   1.000
_cell.length_c   1.000
_cell.angle_alpha   90.00
_cell.angle_beta   90.00
_cell.angle_gamma   90.00
#
_symmetry.space_group_name_H-M   'P 1'
#
loop_
_entity.id
_entity.type
_entity.pdbx_description
1 polymer ?
#
loop_
_entity_poly.entity_id
_entity_poly.type
_entity_poly.pdbx_seq_one_letter_code
_entity_poly.pdbx_strand_id
1 'polypeptide(L)'
;IDEEMEVHTDDYVQFVAQHLQSAREHCSDPQVYVEQRLDYSHLAPGGFGTGDCVIVAEPTLQVIDLKYGMGVEVSPVENPQLMLYGLGALAAFDALYDIREVSLSIFQPRRANVETWTIPVNELIAWGENTVKPIAEIAAHGGGDYQAGPWCQFCRIAPTCRARAESNLALAKHEFAPPAELSIAEVADVLAKIPELKAWASDVEAWALAKARAGTQIPGFKVVAGRSIRKYTDEAAVAEAAKAAGYSDIWDKRLIGITAMERLMGKRAFTETLGDLVIKPEGKPTLVPESDKRPALHRVSAATDFTNTNNN
;
A
#
# COMPACT_ATOMS: atom_id res chain seq x y z
N ILE A 1 -7.27 7.93 47.60
CA ILE A 1 -8.44 8.46 46.85
C ILE A 1 -8.31 9.97 46.98
N ASP A 2 -8.28 10.68 45.86
CA ASP A 2 -8.25 12.15 45.84
C ASP A 2 -9.68 12.68 46.05
N GLU A 3 -9.86 13.87 46.63
CA GLU A 3 -11.19 14.47 46.88
C GLU A 3 -12.02 14.54 45.59
N GLU A 4 -11.39 14.83 44.45
CA GLU A 4 -12.03 14.83 43.12
C GLU A 4 -12.63 13.45 42.78
N MET A 5 -11.93 12.36 43.14
CA MET A 5 -12.40 11.00 42.88
C MET A 5 -13.59 10.64 43.75
N GLU A 6 -13.60 11.05 45.02
CA GLU A 6 -14.69 10.80 45.96
C GLU A 6 -15.98 11.48 45.51
N VAL A 7 -15.91 12.77 45.15
CA VAL A 7 -17.05 13.52 44.59
C VAL A 7 -17.61 12.84 43.34
N HIS A 8 -16.74 12.42 42.43
CA HIS A 8 -17.17 11.77 41.19
C HIS A 8 -17.77 10.38 41.39
N THR A 9 -17.33 9.65 42.41
CA THR A 9 -17.98 8.39 42.78
C THR A 9 -19.34 8.62 43.45
N ASP A 10 -19.50 9.68 44.24
CA ASP A 10 -20.80 10.06 44.80
C ASP A 10 -21.77 10.47 43.69
N ASP A 11 -21.31 11.25 42.70
CA ASP A 11 -22.11 11.62 41.53
C ASP A 11 -22.55 10.37 40.73
N TYR A 12 -21.65 9.37 40.59
CA TYR A 12 -21.96 8.10 39.94
C TYR A 12 -23.03 7.31 40.73
N VAL A 13 -22.90 7.22 42.05
CA VAL A 13 -23.90 6.56 42.91
C VAL A 13 -25.26 7.26 42.77
N GLN A 14 -25.28 8.59 42.73
CA GLN A 14 -26.50 9.37 42.51
C GLN A 14 -27.11 9.06 41.14
N PHE A 15 -26.30 8.98 40.09
CA PHE A 15 -26.75 8.62 38.75
C PHE A 15 -27.37 7.22 38.70
N VAL A 16 -26.71 6.21 39.28
CA VAL A 16 -27.26 4.85 39.41
C VAL A 16 -28.57 4.84 40.20
N ALA A 17 -28.65 5.60 41.29
CA ALA A 17 -29.87 5.71 42.10
C ALA A 17 -31.04 6.32 41.33
N GLN A 18 -30.79 7.32 40.47
CA GLN A 18 -31.80 7.90 39.59
C GLN A 18 -32.33 6.88 38.56
N HIS A 19 -31.44 6.11 37.95
CA HIS A 19 -31.82 5.02 37.03
C HIS A 19 -32.64 3.93 37.73
N LEU A 20 -32.26 3.53 38.94
CA LEU A 20 -33.03 2.59 39.74
C LEU A 20 -34.41 3.15 40.11
N GLN A 21 -34.50 4.42 40.47
CA GLN A 21 -35.76 5.06 40.79
C GLN A 21 -36.70 5.10 39.58
N SER A 22 -36.19 5.45 38.39
CA SER A 22 -36.99 5.41 37.16
C SER A 22 -37.42 3.99 36.79
N ALA A 23 -36.57 2.98 37.00
CA ALA A 23 -36.93 1.58 36.79
C ALA A 23 -38.08 1.14 37.72
N ARG A 24 -38.11 1.62 38.98
CA ARG A 24 -39.19 1.33 39.94
C ARG A 24 -40.56 1.88 39.53
N GLU A 25 -40.62 2.84 38.61
CA GLU A 25 -41.89 3.38 38.11
C GLU A 25 -42.62 2.36 37.21
N HIS A 26 -41.89 1.43 36.61
CA HIS A 26 -42.42 0.49 35.60
C HIS A 26 -42.18 -0.99 35.96
N CYS A 27 -41.25 -1.28 36.87
CA CYS A 27 -40.95 -2.62 37.37
C CYS A 27 -41.10 -2.65 38.90
N SER A 28 -41.87 -3.61 39.42
CA SER A 28 -42.14 -3.71 40.86
C SER A 28 -40.96 -4.22 41.69
N ASP A 29 -40.00 -4.91 41.07
CA ASP A 29 -38.87 -5.55 41.75
C ASP A 29 -37.55 -5.45 40.97
N PRO A 30 -37.04 -4.22 40.72
CA PRO A 30 -35.79 -4.05 40.02
C PRO A 30 -34.62 -4.50 40.89
N GLN A 31 -33.72 -5.28 40.30
CA GLN A 31 -32.51 -5.78 40.96
C GLN A 31 -31.29 -4.94 40.56
N VAL A 32 -30.38 -4.71 41.49
CA VAL A 32 -29.12 -4.00 41.25
C VAL A 32 -27.93 -4.87 41.64
N TYR A 33 -26.99 -5.00 40.72
CA TYR A 33 -25.74 -5.73 40.91
C TYR A 33 -24.57 -4.78 40.66
N VAL A 34 -23.63 -4.76 41.60
CA VAL A 34 -22.42 -3.91 41.55
C VAL A 34 -21.21 -4.81 41.44
N GLU A 35 -20.21 -4.42 40.64
CA GLU A 35 -19.03 -5.25 40.33
C GLU A 35 -19.42 -6.65 39.81
N GLN A 36 -20.45 -6.72 38.98
CA GLN A 36 -21.01 -7.98 38.49
C GLN A 36 -20.09 -8.58 37.43
N ARG A 37 -19.71 -9.85 37.59
CA ARG A 37 -19.03 -10.60 36.52
C ARG A 37 -20.01 -10.89 35.39
N LEU A 38 -19.67 -10.45 34.18
CA LEU A 38 -20.46 -10.59 32.96
C LEU A 38 -19.75 -11.55 32.01
N ASP A 39 -20.26 -12.77 31.89
CA ASP A 39 -19.65 -13.84 31.12
C ASP A 39 -20.28 -13.91 29.72
N TYR A 40 -19.45 -13.71 28.69
CA TYR A 40 -19.84 -13.83 27.28
C TYR A 40 -19.01 -14.92 26.57
N SER A 41 -18.58 -15.93 27.33
CA SER A 41 -17.68 -16.98 26.84
C SER A 41 -18.30 -17.89 25.78
N HIS A 42 -19.63 -17.88 25.68
CA HIS A 42 -20.39 -18.55 24.62
C HIS A 42 -20.15 -17.93 23.23
N LEU A 43 -19.68 -16.68 23.16
CA LEU A 43 -19.30 -15.99 21.91
C LEU A 43 -17.79 -15.95 21.72
N ALA A 44 -17.04 -15.63 22.79
CA ALA A 44 -15.59 -15.50 22.75
C ALA A 44 -14.96 -16.40 23.81
N PRO A 45 -14.22 -17.47 23.46
CA PRO A 45 -13.68 -18.41 24.44
C PRO A 45 -12.92 -17.73 25.59
N GLY A 46 -13.41 -17.91 26.82
CA GLY A 46 -12.83 -17.29 28.02
C GLY A 46 -13.13 -15.79 28.21
N GLY A 47 -13.99 -15.20 27.36
CA GLY A 47 -14.38 -13.80 27.38
C GLY A 47 -15.31 -13.46 28.54
N PHE A 48 -14.92 -12.48 29.36
CA PHE A 48 -15.74 -11.91 30.41
C PHE A 48 -15.34 -10.46 30.71
N GLY A 49 -16.20 -9.76 31.45
CA GLY A 49 -15.90 -8.46 32.05
C GLY A 49 -16.42 -8.37 33.48
N THR A 50 -16.11 -7.27 34.14
CA THR A 50 -16.76 -6.86 35.38
C THR A 50 -17.49 -5.55 35.07
N GLY A 51 -18.82 -5.58 35.15
CA GLY A 51 -19.64 -4.39 35.00
C GLY A 51 -19.76 -3.66 36.34
N ASP A 52 -19.56 -2.34 36.32
CA ASP A 52 -19.59 -1.52 37.53
C ASP A 52 -20.98 -1.54 38.18
N CYS A 53 -22.04 -1.36 37.37
CA CYS A 53 -23.42 -1.50 37.80
C CYS A 53 -24.29 -2.13 36.70
N VAL A 54 -25.14 -3.08 37.10
CA VAL A 54 -26.20 -3.67 36.27
C VAL A 54 -27.53 -3.55 36.98
N ILE A 55 -28.54 -3.00 36.30
CA ILE A 55 -29.91 -2.91 36.79
C ILE A 55 -30.80 -3.79 35.92
N VAL A 56 -31.46 -4.77 36.52
CA VAL A 56 -32.39 -5.67 35.83
C VAL A 56 -33.81 -5.24 36.18
N ALA A 57 -34.54 -4.71 35.19
CA ALA A 57 -35.91 -4.23 35.38
C ALA A 57 -36.71 -4.36 34.08
N GLU A 58 -37.50 -5.42 33.94
CA GLU A 58 -38.27 -5.67 32.72
C GLU A 58 -39.08 -4.44 32.25
N PRO A 59 -39.10 -4.14 30.94
CA PRO A 59 -38.48 -4.90 29.84
C PRO A 59 -37.02 -4.50 29.53
N THR A 60 -36.37 -3.70 30.37
CA THR A 60 -35.08 -3.05 30.07
C THR A 60 -33.97 -3.53 31.01
N LEU A 61 -32.88 -4.03 30.43
CA LEU A 61 -31.65 -4.33 31.15
C LEU A 61 -30.70 -3.14 31.04
N GLN A 62 -30.13 -2.66 32.15
CA GLN A 62 -29.23 -1.50 32.13
C GLN A 62 -27.83 -1.89 32.57
N VAL A 63 -26.81 -1.44 31.82
CA VAL A 63 -25.40 -1.52 32.20
C VAL A 63 -24.85 -0.12 32.28
N ILE A 64 -24.32 0.26 33.44
CA ILE A 64 -23.79 1.60 33.70
C ILE A 64 -22.32 1.48 34.07
N ASP A 65 -21.44 2.00 33.23
CA ASP A 65 -19.97 1.91 33.37
C ASP A 65 -19.37 3.28 33.70
N LEU A 66 -18.51 3.31 34.71
CA LEU A 66 -17.78 4.48 35.19
C LEU A 66 -16.44 4.60 34.44
N LYS A 67 -16.28 5.71 33.70
CA LYS A 67 -15.01 6.05 33.05
C LYS A 67 -14.37 7.26 33.73
N TYR A 68 -13.23 7.05 34.40
CA TYR A 68 -12.50 8.13 35.08
C TYR A 68 -11.44 8.84 34.20
N GLY A 69 -11.19 8.35 32.98
CA GLY A 69 -10.16 8.90 32.10
C GLY A 69 -10.48 10.31 31.59
N MET A 70 -9.46 11.16 31.44
CA MET A 70 -9.60 12.53 30.90
C MET A 70 -9.25 12.70 29.42
N GLY A 71 -8.34 11.87 28.89
CA GLY A 71 -7.73 12.11 27.58
C GLY A 71 -8.64 11.81 26.39
N VAL A 72 -9.63 10.92 26.54
CA VAL A 72 -10.49 10.44 25.45
C VAL A 72 -11.93 10.40 25.93
N GLU A 73 -12.85 10.89 25.11
CA GLU A 73 -14.29 10.82 25.34
C GLU A 73 -14.74 9.40 25.03
N VAL A 74 -15.57 8.81 25.88
CA VAL A 74 -16.09 7.48 25.66
C VAL A 74 -17.58 7.59 25.39
N SER A 75 -18.00 7.33 24.15
CA SER A 75 -19.42 7.26 23.79
C SER A 75 -19.97 5.86 24.08
N PRO A 76 -21.22 5.73 24.54
CA PRO A 76 -21.90 4.44 24.67
C PRO A 76 -22.43 3.90 23.33
N VAL A 77 -22.60 4.75 22.31
CA VAL A 77 -23.18 4.38 21.02
C VAL A 77 -22.28 3.38 20.31
N GLU A 78 -22.81 2.20 20.02
CA GLU A 78 -22.09 1.09 19.37
C GLU A 78 -20.74 0.76 20.04
N ASN A 79 -20.65 0.96 21.37
CA ASN A 79 -19.42 0.74 22.12
C ASN A 79 -19.18 -0.77 22.34
N PRO A 80 -18.12 -1.38 21.77
CA PRO A 80 -17.93 -2.83 21.86
C PRO A 80 -17.77 -3.34 23.29
N GLN A 81 -17.19 -2.55 24.21
CA GLN A 81 -17.05 -2.96 25.61
C GLN A 81 -18.43 -3.07 26.28
N LEU A 82 -19.25 -2.02 26.17
CA LEU A 82 -20.59 -2.02 26.76
C LEU A 82 -21.50 -3.04 26.11
N MET A 83 -21.40 -3.24 24.80
CA MET A 83 -22.18 -4.27 24.11
C MET A 83 -21.79 -5.68 24.57
N LEU A 84 -20.50 -5.96 24.81
CA LEU A 84 -20.05 -7.23 25.40
C LEU A 84 -20.58 -7.39 26.84
N TYR A 85 -20.61 -6.31 27.63
CA TYR A 85 -21.22 -6.34 28.96
C TYR A 85 -22.73 -6.61 28.87
N GLY A 86 -23.43 -5.96 27.95
CA GLY A 86 -24.84 -6.21 27.67
C GLY A 86 -25.12 -7.67 27.31
N LEU A 87 -24.30 -8.26 26.43
CA LEU A 87 -24.39 -9.69 26.07
C LEU A 87 -24.14 -10.62 27.28
N GLY A 88 -23.14 -10.30 28.11
CA GLY A 88 -22.85 -11.08 29.32
C GLY A 88 -23.96 -10.94 30.38
N ALA A 89 -24.59 -9.77 30.48
CA ALA A 89 -25.70 -9.53 31.39
C ALA A 89 -26.98 -10.24 30.89
N LEU A 90 -27.27 -10.19 29.58
CA LEU A 90 -28.34 -10.99 28.98
C LEU A 90 -28.14 -12.48 29.24
N ALA A 91 -26.94 -13.01 29.02
CA ALA A 91 -26.65 -14.42 29.29
C ALA A 91 -26.89 -14.83 30.75
N ALA A 92 -26.74 -13.89 31.70
CA ALA A 92 -26.99 -14.13 33.12
C ALA A 92 -28.47 -14.05 33.52
N PHE A 93 -29.27 -13.20 32.85
CA PHE A 93 -30.60 -12.81 33.34
C PHE A 93 -31.76 -13.04 32.36
N ASP A 94 -31.53 -13.16 31.06
CA ASP A 94 -32.59 -13.28 30.02
C ASP A 94 -33.49 -14.52 30.22
N ALA A 95 -32.96 -15.60 30.80
CA ALA A 95 -33.77 -16.77 31.13
C ALA A 95 -34.75 -16.55 32.30
N LEU A 96 -34.55 -15.49 33.09
CA LEU A 96 -35.34 -15.15 34.26
C LEU A 96 -36.30 -13.97 34.00
N TYR A 97 -36.05 -13.17 32.97
CA TYR A 97 -36.75 -11.91 32.73
C TYR A 97 -37.11 -11.69 31.23
N ASP A 98 -38.29 -11.11 30.93
CA ASP A 98 -38.67 -10.70 29.55
C ASP A 98 -37.97 -9.39 29.13
N ILE A 99 -36.67 -9.49 28.80
CA ILE A 99 -35.85 -8.35 28.40
C ILE A 99 -35.99 -8.12 26.89
N ARG A 100 -36.32 -6.88 26.50
CA ARG A 100 -36.52 -6.47 25.09
C ARG A 100 -35.44 -5.54 24.59
N GLU A 101 -34.84 -4.77 25.48
CA GLU A 101 -33.80 -3.80 25.14
C GLU A 101 -32.74 -3.73 26.25
N VAL A 102 -31.53 -3.33 25.83
CA VAL A 102 -30.41 -3.09 26.73
C VAL A 102 -30.01 -1.62 26.65
N SER A 103 -30.05 -0.95 27.79
CA SER A 103 -29.59 0.43 27.99
C SER A 103 -28.14 0.42 28.45
N LEU A 104 -27.26 1.06 27.69
CA LEU A 104 -25.82 1.09 27.90
C LEU A 104 -25.40 2.52 28.21
N SER A 105 -24.90 2.76 29.42
CA SER A 105 -24.55 4.09 29.88
C SER A 105 -23.05 4.21 30.15
N ILE A 106 -22.46 5.30 29.66
CA ILE A 106 -21.14 5.76 30.11
C ILE A 106 -21.35 6.93 31.06
N PHE A 107 -20.78 6.82 32.25
CA PHE A 107 -20.64 7.93 33.19
C PHE A 107 -19.18 8.36 33.27
N GLN A 108 -18.84 9.48 32.62
CA GLN A 108 -17.49 10.04 32.55
C GLN A 108 -17.44 11.44 33.18
N PRO A 109 -17.37 11.53 34.52
CA PRO A 109 -17.69 12.75 35.25
C PRO A 109 -16.68 13.87 34.99
N ARG A 110 -15.39 13.53 34.84
CA ARG A 110 -14.34 14.54 34.63
C ARG A 110 -14.43 15.26 33.27
N ARG A 111 -15.20 14.71 32.32
CA ARG A 111 -15.50 15.34 31.03
C ARG A 111 -16.93 15.89 30.93
N ALA A 112 -17.70 15.82 32.02
CA ALA A 112 -19.14 16.08 32.02
C ALA A 112 -19.88 15.30 30.91
N ASN A 113 -19.39 14.10 30.59
CA ASN A 113 -19.96 13.23 29.57
C ASN A 113 -20.76 12.13 30.27
N VAL A 114 -22.08 12.24 30.21
CA VAL A 114 -23.02 11.24 30.73
C VAL A 114 -24.00 10.96 29.61
N GLU A 115 -23.80 9.82 28.97
CA GLU A 115 -24.57 9.43 27.80
C GLU A 115 -25.13 8.03 27.99
N THR A 116 -26.30 7.80 27.43
CA THR A 116 -26.97 6.50 27.43
C THR A 116 -27.43 6.17 26.02
N TRP A 117 -27.18 4.94 25.61
CA TRP A 117 -27.62 4.40 24.33
C TRP A 117 -28.38 3.10 24.55
N THR A 118 -29.55 3.00 23.95
CA THR A 118 -30.40 1.81 24.05
C THR A 118 -30.37 1.05 22.73
N ILE A 119 -30.19 -0.26 22.83
CA ILE A 119 -30.20 -1.19 21.69
C ILE A 119 -31.21 -2.32 21.93
N PRO A 120 -32.04 -2.69 20.93
CA PRO A 120 -32.89 -3.87 21.00
C PRO A 120 -32.08 -5.16 21.20
N VAL A 121 -32.60 -6.10 22.00
CA VAL A 121 -31.91 -7.37 22.30
C VAL A 121 -31.56 -8.16 21.03
N ASN A 122 -32.47 -8.20 20.05
CA ASN A 122 -32.24 -8.90 18.79
C ASN A 122 -31.07 -8.30 17.99
N GLU A 123 -30.89 -6.98 18.01
CA GLU A 123 -29.76 -6.32 17.34
C GLU A 123 -28.45 -6.57 18.07
N LEU A 124 -28.46 -6.52 19.41
CA LEU A 124 -27.28 -6.82 20.22
C LEU A 124 -26.80 -8.26 20.05
N ILE A 125 -27.73 -9.23 20.08
CA ILE A 125 -27.44 -10.65 19.81
C ILE A 125 -26.90 -10.83 18.39
N ALA A 126 -27.52 -10.17 17.39
CA ALA A 126 -27.06 -10.25 16.02
C ALA A 126 -25.62 -9.72 15.86
N TRP A 127 -25.24 -8.65 16.55
CA TRP A 127 -23.85 -8.18 16.59
C TRP A 127 -22.90 -9.20 17.24
N GLY A 128 -23.31 -9.80 18.37
CA GLY A 128 -22.56 -10.85 19.03
C GLY A 128 -22.26 -12.05 18.11
N GLU A 129 -23.29 -12.57 17.44
CA GLU A 129 -23.17 -13.73 16.55
C GLU A 129 -22.42 -13.41 15.25
N ASN A 130 -22.68 -12.26 14.62
CA ASN A 130 -22.15 -11.96 13.29
C ASN A 130 -20.81 -11.21 13.29
N THR A 131 -20.43 -10.59 14.42
CA THR A 131 -19.17 -9.83 14.53
C THR A 131 -18.26 -10.42 15.59
N VAL A 132 -18.71 -10.54 16.84
CA VAL A 132 -17.83 -10.94 17.95
C VAL A 132 -17.34 -12.38 17.78
N LYS A 133 -18.27 -13.31 17.60
CA LYS A 133 -17.97 -14.75 17.50
C LYS A 133 -16.96 -15.11 16.41
N PRO A 134 -17.11 -14.70 15.13
CA PRO A 134 -16.13 -15.02 14.10
C PRO A 134 -14.75 -14.38 14.36
N ILE A 135 -14.71 -13.16 14.90
CA ILE A 135 -13.44 -12.49 15.24
C ILE A 135 -12.75 -13.22 16.41
N ALA A 136 -13.51 -13.62 17.42
CA ALA A 136 -12.99 -14.35 18.57
C ALA A 136 -12.47 -15.74 18.18
N GLU A 137 -13.14 -16.43 17.25
CA GLU A 137 -12.66 -17.71 16.71
C GLU A 137 -11.31 -17.55 16.00
N ILE A 138 -11.14 -16.53 15.16
CA ILE A 138 -9.85 -16.25 14.51
C ILE A 138 -8.76 -15.98 15.55
N ALA A 139 -9.07 -15.15 16.55
CA ALA A 139 -8.12 -14.80 17.61
C ALA A 139 -7.73 -16.02 18.48
N ALA A 140 -8.70 -16.91 18.78
CA ALA A 140 -8.45 -18.12 19.57
C ALA A 140 -7.47 -19.09 18.88
N HIS A 141 -7.39 -19.06 17.55
CA HIS A 141 -6.42 -19.85 16.77
C HIS A 141 -5.10 -19.09 16.50
N GLY A 142 -4.88 -17.94 17.15
CA GLY A 142 -3.70 -17.11 16.95
C GLY A 142 -3.66 -16.41 15.58
N GLY A 143 -4.80 -16.31 14.90
CA GLY A 143 -4.94 -15.57 13.65
C GLY A 143 -5.23 -14.08 13.85
N GLY A 144 -5.60 -13.42 12.76
CA GLY A 144 -5.92 -12.00 12.71
C GLY A 144 -4.79 -11.17 12.11
N ASP A 145 -5.17 -10.05 11.52
CA ASP A 145 -4.24 -9.15 10.83
C ASP A 145 -3.91 -7.93 11.70
N TYR A 146 -2.66 -7.47 11.61
CA TYR A 146 -2.27 -6.20 12.21
C TYR A 146 -2.92 -5.03 11.47
N GLN A 147 -3.65 -4.18 12.20
CA GLN A 147 -4.29 -2.99 11.65
C GLN A 147 -3.89 -1.73 12.45
N ALA A 148 -3.61 -0.67 11.70
CA ALA A 148 -3.41 0.66 12.26
C ALA A 148 -4.76 1.36 12.47
N GLY A 149 -4.94 2.03 13.59
CA GLY A 149 -6.18 2.74 13.92
C GLY A 149 -6.02 3.63 15.16
N PRO A 150 -7.13 4.24 15.64
CA PRO A 150 -7.09 5.12 16.81
C PRO A 150 -6.51 4.45 18.07
N TRP A 151 -6.66 3.14 18.19
CA TRP A 151 -6.08 2.32 19.27
C TRP A 151 -4.54 2.30 19.28
N CYS A 152 -3.87 2.69 18.18
CA CYS A 152 -2.40 2.75 18.14
C CYS A 152 -1.80 3.71 19.16
N GLN A 153 -2.55 4.69 19.68
CA GLN A 153 -2.06 5.61 20.71
C GLN A 153 -1.78 4.92 22.06
N PHE A 154 -2.45 3.80 22.33
CA PHE A 154 -2.31 3.02 23.57
C PHE A 154 -1.50 1.72 23.36
N CYS A 155 -1.09 1.44 22.13
CA CYS A 155 -0.46 0.18 21.78
C CYS A 155 1.02 0.15 22.20
N ARG A 156 1.42 -0.87 22.96
CA ARG A 156 2.81 -1.02 23.47
C ARG A 156 3.85 -1.19 22.37
N ILE A 157 3.49 -1.85 21.27
CA ILE A 157 4.40 -2.06 20.13
C ILE A 157 4.31 -0.92 19.10
N ALA A 158 3.55 0.14 19.37
CA ALA A 158 3.28 1.18 18.38
C ALA A 158 4.53 1.84 17.78
N PRO A 159 5.66 2.03 18.51
CA PRO A 159 6.90 2.55 17.94
C PRO A 159 7.56 1.63 16.89
N THR A 160 7.29 0.32 16.95
CA THR A 160 7.92 -0.70 16.10
C THR A 160 6.92 -1.49 15.24
N CYS A 161 5.64 -1.10 15.25
CA CYS A 161 4.57 -1.78 14.53
C CYS A 161 4.67 -1.53 13.02
N ARG A 162 4.84 -2.60 12.22
CA ARG A 162 4.92 -2.53 10.75
C ARG A 162 3.65 -1.96 10.12
N ALA A 163 2.47 -2.44 10.54
CA ALA A 163 1.19 -1.97 10.00
C ALA A 163 1.00 -0.45 10.23
N ARG A 164 1.44 0.07 11.39
CA ARG A 164 1.41 1.52 11.66
C ARG A 164 2.38 2.28 10.78
N ALA A 165 3.60 1.77 10.57
CA ALA A 165 4.57 2.39 9.68
C ALA A 165 4.07 2.44 8.23
N GLU A 166 3.49 1.36 7.73
CA GLU A 166 2.93 1.29 6.37
C GLU A 166 1.75 2.25 6.18
N SER A 167 0.85 2.34 7.17
CA SER A 167 -0.24 3.32 7.17
C SER A 167 0.26 4.77 7.11
N ASN A 168 1.31 5.10 7.89
CA ASN A 168 1.90 6.43 7.89
C ASN A 168 2.63 6.76 6.57
N LEU A 169 3.33 5.78 5.99
CA LEU A 169 4.00 5.94 4.70
C LEU A 169 3.00 6.14 3.55
N ALA A 170 1.81 5.53 3.63
CA ALA A 170 0.75 5.75 2.65
C ALA A 170 0.26 7.22 2.67
N LEU A 171 0.07 7.81 3.86
CA LEU A 171 -0.27 9.23 4.00
C LEU A 171 0.82 10.14 3.41
N ALA A 172 2.10 9.82 3.66
CA ALA A 172 3.23 10.55 3.11
C ALA A 172 3.26 10.55 1.56
N LYS A 173 2.81 9.48 0.90
CA LYS A 173 2.73 9.46 -0.58
C LYS A 173 1.75 10.50 -1.15
N HIS A 174 0.74 10.90 -0.38
CA HIS A 174 -0.23 11.92 -0.79
C HIS A 174 0.20 13.33 -0.41
N GLU A 175 0.80 13.51 0.77
CA GLU A 175 1.24 14.81 1.27
C GLU A 175 2.56 15.28 0.61
N PHE A 176 3.42 14.33 0.23
CA PHE A 176 4.63 14.58 -0.55
C PHE A 176 4.47 14.09 -1.99
N ALA A 177 3.30 14.32 -2.58
CA ALA A 177 3.10 14.06 -4.00
C ALA A 177 4.22 14.80 -4.78
N PRO A 178 5.13 14.07 -5.46
CA PRO A 178 6.22 14.71 -6.15
C PRO A 178 5.67 15.63 -7.23
N PRO A 179 6.38 16.73 -7.55
CA PRO A 179 5.98 17.62 -8.63
C PRO A 179 5.77 16.84 -9.93
N ALA A 180 4.94 17.40 -10.83
CA ALA A 180 4.58 16.74 -12.09
C ALA A 180 5.80 16.44 -12.99
N GLU A 181 6.93 17.12 -12.76
CA GLU A 181 8.18 16.96 -13.47
C GLU A 181 9.27 16.45 -12.52
N LEU A 182 10.12 15.55 -13.01
CA LEU A 182 11.31 15.11 -12.29
C LEU A 182 12.34 16.25 -12.24
N SER A 183 12.95 16.44 -11.08
CA SER A 183 14.13 17.30 -10.95
C SER A 183 15.33 16.71 -11.70
N ILE A 184 16.31 17.55 -12.03
CA ILE A 184 17.55 17.10 -12.69
C ILE A 184 18.31 16.05 -11.85
N ALA A 185 18.24 16.14 -10.52
CA ALA A 185 18.83 15.14 -9.63
C ALA A 185 18.12 13.79 -9.76
N GLU A 186 16.78 13.77 -9.78
CA GLU A 186 16.01 12.55 -9.99
C GLU A 186 16.26 11.95 -11.38
N VAL A 187 16.41 12.79 -12.41
CA VAL A 187 16.81 12.33 -13.75
C VAL A 187 18.20 11.69 -13.72
N ALA A 188 19.17 12.26 -12.99
CA ALA A 188 20.50 11.68 -12.83
C ALA A 188 20.46 10.32 -12.12
N ASP A 189 19.64 10.19 -11.07
CA ASP A 189 19.43 8.92 -10.36
C ASP A 189 18.82 7.84 -11.26
N VAL A 190 17.87 8.22 -12.11
CA VAL A 190 17.31 7.31 -13.13
C VAL A 190 18.40 6.90 -14.12
N LEU A 191 19.16 7.86 -14.66
CA LEU A 191 20.24 7.59 -15.61
C LEU A 191 21.29 6.61 -15.05
N ALA A 192 21.62 6.72 -13.75
CA ALA A 192 22.53 5.81 -13.08
C ALA A 192 22.00 4.37 -12.99
N LYS A 193 20.67 4.19 -12.88
CA LYS A 193 20.00 2.87 -12.77
C LYS A 193 19.64 2.23 -14.11
N ILE A 194 19.55 3.00 -15.19
CA ILE A 194 19.19 2.49 -16.53
C ILE A 194 20.03 1.27 -16.97
N PRO A 195 21.36 1.22 -16.79
CA PRO A 195 22.16 0.08 -17.22
C PRO A 195 21.74 -1.23 -16.56
N GLU A 196 21.51 -1.21 -15.24
CA GLU A 196 21.06 -2.37 -14.46
C GLU A 196 19.65 -2.80 -14.85
N LEU A 197 18.72 -1.84 -15.00
CA LEU A 197 17.35 -2.13 -15.43
C LEU A 197 17.30 -2.76 -16.83
N LYS A 198 18.14 -2.29 -17.76
CA LYS A 198 18.25 -2.88 -19.11
C LYS A 198 18.83 -4.30 -19.06
N ALA A 199 19.84 -4.53 -18.21
CA ALA A 199 20.41 -5.85 -18.03
C ALA A 199 19.36 -6.83 -17.48
N TRP A 200 18.69 -6.44 -16.39
CA TRP A 200 17.64 -7.25 -15.78
C TRP A 200 16.47 -7.52 -16.73
N ALA A 201 16.01 -6.52 -17.49
CA ALA A 201 14.97 -6.72 -18.50
C ALA A 201 15.39 -7.75 -19.56
N SER A 202 16.65 -7.68 -20.01
CA SER A 202 17.21 -8.65 -20.97
C SER A 202 17.29 -10.07 -20.36
N ASP A 203 17.65 -10.18 -19.09
CA ASP A 203 17.70 -11.47 -18.37
C ASP A 203 16.31 -12.10 -18.24
N VAL A 204 15.29 -11.29 -17.93
CA VAL A 204 13.89 -11.72 -17.85
C VAL A 204 13.40 -12.19 -19.22
N GLU A 205 13.68 -11.45 -20.30
CA GLU A 205 13.34 -11.85 -21.67
C GLU A 205 14.00 -13.19 -22.05
N ALA A 206 15.29 -13.34 -21.77
CA ALA A 206 16.04 -14.56 -22.06
C ALA A 206 15.49 -15.76 -21.29
N TRP A 207 15.19 -15.59 -20.00
CA TRP A 207 14.60 -16.62 -19.16
C TRP A 207 13.21 -17.03 -19.65
N ALA A 208 12.35 -16.06 -19.95
CA ALA A 208 10.98 -16.31 -20.43
C ALA A 208 10.98 -17.05 -21.77
N LEU A 209 11.88 -16.66 -22.70
CA LEU A 209 12.05 -17.35 -23.97
C LEU A 209 12.53 -18.80 -23.78
N ALA A 210 13.48 -19.04 -22.86
CA ALA A 210 13.96 -20.38 -22.57
C ALA A 210 12.84 -21.28 -22.02
N LYS A 211 12.03 -20.77 -21.08
CA LYS A 211 10.84 -21.48 -20.56
C LYS A 211 9.81 -21.75 -21.65
N ALA A 212 9.52 -20.76 -22.49
CA ALA A 212 8.57 -20.90 -23.58
C ALA A 212 9.02 -21.93 -24.62
N ARG A 213 10.31 -21.99 -24.95
CA ARG A 213 10.90 -23.02 -25.83
C ARG A 213 10.85 -24.42 -25.21
N ALA A 214 10.91 -24.53 -23.89
CA ALA A 214 10.76 -25.78 -23.15
C ALA A 214 9.29 -26.22 -22.98
N GLY A 215 8.33 -25.49 -23.56
CA GLY A 215 6.90 -25.86 -23.55
C GLY A 215 6.06 -25.17 -22.48
N THR A 216 6.62 -24.26 -21.67
CA THR A 216 5.83 -23.48 -20.70
C THR A 216 5.09 -22.33 -21.39
N GLN A 217 3.77 -22.24 -21.20
CA GLN A 217 2.99 -21.12 -21.75
C GLN A 217 3.16 -19.87 -20.88
N ILE A 218 3.53 -18.75 -21.49
CA ILE A 218 3.60 -17.43 -20.84
C ILE A 218 2.33 -16.65 -21.24
N PRO A 219 1.43 -16.30 -20.31
CA PRO A 219 0.18 -15.60 -20.63
C PRO A 219 0.42 -14.30 -21.41
N GLY A 220 -0.29 -14.12 -22.51
CA GLY A 220 -0.17 -12.94 -23.39
C GLY A 220 0.95 -13.01 -24.44
N PHE A 221 1.80 -14.04 -24.43
CA PHE A 221 2.92 -14.18 -25.36
C PHE A 221 2.85 -15.48 -26.18
N LYS A 222 3.44 -15.45 -27.38
CA LYS A 222 3.61 -16.63 -28.26
C LYS A 222 5.03 -16.68 -28.81
N VAL A 223 5.57 -17.88 -29.00
CA VAL A 223 6.88 -18.08 -29.67
C VAL A 223 6.65 -18.13 -31.18
N VAL A 224 7.41 -17.34 -31.93
CA VAL A 224 7.38 -17.31 -33.40
C VAL A 224 8.80 -17.40 -33.95
N ALA A 225 8.94 -17.81 -35.21
CA ALA A 225 10.22 -17.69 -35.91
C ALA A 225 10.61 -16.22 -36.08
N GLY A 226 11.89 -15.90 -35.89
CA GLY A 226 12.43 -14.58 -36.19
C GLY A 226 12.33 -14.25 -37.69
N ARG A 227 12.41 -12.97 -38.05
CA ARG A 227 12.46 -12.55 -39.45
C ARG A 227 13.70 -13.13 -40.12
N SER A 228 13.52 -13.94 -41.17
CA SER A 228 14.60 -14.40 -42.03
C SER A 228 14.87 -13.38 -43.13
N ILE A 229 16.13 -13.21 -43.50
CA ILE A 229 16.55 -12.48 -44.70
C ILE A 229 16.80 -13.48 -45.83
N ARG A 230 16.33 -13.16 -47.03
CA ARG A 230 16.64 -13.96 -48.23
C ARG A 230 18.13 -13.82 -48.54
N LYS A 231 18.78 -14.93 -48.87
CA LYS A 231 20.17 -14.98 -49.33
C LYS A 231 20.21 -15.75 -50.64
N TYR A 232 21.08 -15.33 -51.56
CA TYR A 232 21.37 -16.12 -52.73
C TYR A 232 22.11 -17.39 -52.32
N THR A 233 21.73 -18.51 -52.91
CA THR A 233 22.34 -19.82 -52.63
C THR A 233 23.65 -20.02 -53.37
N ASP A 234 23.76 -19.46 -54.58
CA ASP A 234 24.95 -19.47 -55.42
C ASP A 234 24.95 -18.18 -56.26
N GLU A 235 25.89 -17.29 -56.00
CA GLU A 235 25.98 -15.99 -56.67
C GLU A 235 26.29 -16.12 -58.17
N ALA A 236 27.03 -17.15 -58.59
CA ALA A 236 27.37 -17.37 -60.00
C ALA A 236 26.16 -17.87 -60.79
N ALA A 237 25.43 -18.85 -60.25
CA ALA A 237 24.19 -19.32 -60.86
C ALA A 237 23.12 -18.22 -60.94
N VAL A 238 23.04 -17.36 -59.92
CA VAL A 238 22.15 -16.19 -59.90
C VAL A 238 22.55 -15.17 -60.96
N ALA A 239 23.86 -14.89 -61.12
CA ALA A 239 24.34 -13.96 -62.12
C ALA A 239 24.05 -14.43 -63.55
N GLU A 240 24.25 -15.72 -63.85
CA GLU A 240 23.93 -16.29 -65.16
C GLU A 240 22.43 -16.29 -65.44
N ALA A 241 21.60 -16.66 -64.46
CA ALA A 241 20.14 -16.61 -64.58
C ALA A 241 19.63 -15.18 -64.81
N ALA A 242 20.18 -14.19 -64.10
CA ALA A 242 19.80 -12.79 -64.24
C ALA A 242 20.20 -12.21 -65.61
N LYS A 243 21.40 -12.57 -66.11
CA LYS A 243 21.83 -12.20 -67.48
C LYS A 243 20.95 -12.83 -68.55
N ALA A 244 20.62 -14.12 -68.43
CA ALA A 244 19.73 -14.81 -69.36
C ALA A 244 18.32 -14.18 -69.39
N ALA A 245 17.87 -13.62 -68.27
CA ALA A 245 16.61 -12.87 -68.16
C ALA A 245 16.70 -11.41 -68.64
N GLY A 246 17.84 -10.97 -69.17
CA GLY A 246 18.02 -9.62 -69.75
C GLY A 246 18.47 -8.54 -68.76
N TYR A 247 18.83 -8.91 -67.53
CA TYR A 247 19.39 -7.97 -66.54
C TYR A 247 20.92 -7.99 -66.60
N SER A 248 21.52 -6.84 -66.88
CA SER A 248 22.99 -6.70 -67.03
C SER A 248 23.66 -5.95 -65.88
N ASP A 249 22.92 -5.11 -65.14
CA ASP A 249 23.42 -4.38 -63.98
C ASP A 249 23.00 -5.05 -62.67
N ILE A 250 23.63 -6.18 -62.38
CA ILE A 250 23.26 -7.11 -61.29
C ILE A 250 24.20 -7.03 -60.08
N TRP A 251 25.18 -6.12 -60.11
CA TRP A 251 26.22 -5.97 -59.08
C TRP A 251 26.17 -4.57 -58.48
N ASP A 252 26.10 -4.49 -57.15
CA ASP A 252 26.18 -3.23 -56.43
C ASP A 252 27.64 -2.75 -56.31
N LYS A 253 28.06 -1.84 -57.18
CA LYS A 253 29.40 -1.23 -57.17
C LYS A 253 29.44 -0.07 -56.18
N ARG A 254 30.00 -0.30 -55.00
CA ARG A 254 30.23 0.75 -53.99
C ARG A 254 31.72 1.02 -53.81
N LEU A 255 32.05 2.25 -53.42
CA LEU A 255 33.39 2.59 -52.95
C LEU A 255 33.73 1.68 -51.75
N ILE A 256 34.93 1.13 -51.76
CA ILE A 256 35.43 0.35 -50.63
C ILE A 256 35.57 1.26 -49.41
N GLY A 257 35.41 0.69 -48.21
CA GLY A 257 35.54 1.44 -46.96
C GLY A 257 36.94 2.06 -46.80
N ILE A 258 37.03 3.14 -46.04
CA ILE A 258 38.27 3.93 -45.83
C ILE A 258 39.48 3.03 -45.51
N THR A 259 39.33 2.08 -44.59
CA THR A 259 40.42 1.15 -44.21
C THR A 259 40.88 0.26 -45.38
N ALA A 260 39.96 -0.18 -46.23
CA ALA A 260 40.31 -0.97 -47.42
C ALA A 260 40.98 -0.10 -48.49
N MET A 261 40.56 1.16 -48.63
CA MET A 261 41.17 2.14 -49.53
C MET A 261 42.59 2.54 -49.09
N GLU A 262 42.80 2.78 -47.78
CA GLU A 262 44.12 3.03 -47.19
C GLU A 262 45.08 1.85 -47.40
N ARG A 263 44.59 0.61 -47.30
CA ARG A 263 45.39 -0.59 -47.56
C ARG A 263 45.76 -0.73 -49.04
N LEU A 264 44.86 -0.33 -49.95
CA LEU A 264 45.09 -0.41 -51.40
C LEU A 264 46.11 0.61 -51.89
N MET A 265 46.01 1.86 -51.42
CA MET A 265 46.83 2.97 -51.89
C MET A 265 48.10 3.16 -51.04
N GLY A 266 48.11 2.64 -49.81
CA GLY A 266 49.09 3.00 -48.79
C GLY A 266 48.75 4.34 -48.13
N LYS A 267 49.00 4.45 -46.82
CA LYS A 267 48.58 5.62 -46.01
C LYS A 267 49.03 6.97 -46.59
N ARG A 268 50.27 7.06 -47.07
CA ARG A 268 50.83 8.30 -47.63
C ARG A 268 50.09 8.74 -48.90
N ALA A 269 49.95 7.84 -49.87
CA ALA A 269 49.24 8.17 -51.12
C ALA A 269 47.74 8.40 -50.88
N PHE A 270 47.14 7.69 -49.92
CA PHE A 270 45.75 7.93 -49.50
C PHE A 270 45.58 9.36 -48.96
N THR A 271 46.43 9.79 -48.03
CA THR A 271 46.37 11.16 -47.49
C THR A 271 46.65 12.21 -48.56
N GLU A 272 47.65 12.01 -49.42
CA GLU A 272 47.98 12.96 -50.50
C GLU A 272 46.88 13.07 -51.57
N THR A 273 46.16 11.97 -51.87
CA THR A 273 45.19 11.93 -52.97
C THR A 273 43.75 12.17 -52.53
N LEU A 274 43.37 11.63 -51.37
CA LEU A 274 41.99 11.60 -50.89
C LEU A 274 41.80 12.30 -49.55
N GLY A 275 42.87 12.83 -48.93
CA GLY A 275 42.81 13.48 -47.61
C GLY A 275 41.78 14.61 -47.56
N ASP A 276 41.75 15.47 -48.57
CA ASP A 276 40.81 16.59 -48.68
C ASP A 276 39.35 16.14 -48.97
N LEU A 277 39.16 14.85 -49.28
CA LEU A 277 37.86 14.24 -49.57
C LEU A 277 37.35 13.36 -48.42
N VAL A 278 38.09 13.29 -47.29
CA VAL A 278 37.72 12.49 -46.12
C VAL A 278 37.48 13.41 -44.92
N ILE A 279 36.22 13.49 -44.49
CA ILE A 279 35.86 14.17 -43.25
C ILE A 279 35.81 13.18 -42.09
N LYS A 280 36.40 13.56 -40.95
CA LYS A 280 36.14 12.91 -39.67
C LYS A 280 35.16 13.79 -38.90
N PRO A 281 33.83 13.58 -39.04
CA PRO A 281 32.87 14.38 -38.30
C PRO A 281 33.07 14.18 -36.79
N GLU A 282 32.86 15.24 -36.02
CA GLU A 282 32.80 15.12 -34.57
C GLU A 282 31.68 14.15 -34.18
N GLY A 283 31.98 13.25 -33.24
CA GLY A 283 31.00 12.31 -32.74
C GLY A 283 29.86 13.06 -32.07
N LYS A 284 28.61 12.61 -32.28
CA LYS A 284 27.44 13.22 -31.64
C LYS A 284 27.63 13.25 -30.12
N PRO A 285 27.35 14.38 -29.44
CA PRO A 285 27.39 14.46 -27.99
C PRO A 285 26.53 13.35 -27.37
N THR A 286 27.11 12.60 -26.43
CA THR A 286 26.44 11.49 -25.75
C THR A 286 26.65 11.67 -24.25
N LEU A 287 25.57 11.61 -23.49
CA LEU A 287 25.63 11.69 -22.04
C LEU A 287 26.11 10.36 -21.47
N VAL A 288 27.15 10.40 -20.64
CA VAL A 288 27.79 9.23 -20.02
C VAL A 288 28.13 9.52 -18.56
N PRO A 289 28.29 8.49 -17.70
CA PRO A 289 28.72 8.67 -16.32
C PRO A 289 30.09 9.35 -16.22
N GLU A 290 30.38 10.04 -15.12
CA GLU A 290 31.69 10.70 -14.88
C GLU A 290 32.88 9.72 -14.84
N SER A 291 32.62 8.44 -14.61
CA SER A 291 33.65 7.39 -14.68
C SER A 291 34.11 7.06 -16.10
N ASP A 292 33.42 7.56 -17.12
CA ASP A 292 33.86 7.45 -18.52
C ASP A 292 35.16 8.24 -18.72
N LYS A 293 36.16 7.59 -19.33
CA LYS A 293 37.51 8.16 -19.48
C LYS A 293 37.59 9.27 -20.53
N ARG A 294 36.55 9.46 -21.35
CA ARG A 294 36.55 10.47 -22.42
C ARG A 294 36.44 11.88 -21.80
N PRO A 295 37.22 12.86 -22.30
CA PRO A 295 37.13 14.22 -21.80
C PRO A 295 35.73 14.80 -22.06
N ALA A 296 35.22 15.55 -21.08
CA ALA A 296 33.95 16.26 -21.23
C ALA A 296 34.06 17.32 -22.35
N LEU A 297 33.00 17.46 -23.13
CA LEU A 297 32.92 18.52 -24.14
C LEU A 297 32.80 19.88 -23.44
N HIS A 298 33.57 20.88 -23.89
CA HIS A 298 33.42 22.26 -23.41
C HIS A 298 32.03 22.80 -23.77
N ARG A 299 31.37 23.47 -22.82
CA ARG A 299 30.05 24.08 -23.05
C ARG A 299 30.17 25.17 -24.12
N VAL A 300 29.56 24.97 -25.28
CA VAL A 300 29.31 26.06 -26.23
C VAL A 300 28.20 26.91 -25.62
N SER A 301 28.53 28.15 -25.24
CA SER A 301 27.51 29.09 -24.77
C SER A 301 26.57 29.47 -25.92
N ALA A 302 25.29 29.75 -25.65
CA ALA A 302 24.36 30.25 -26.66
C ALA A 302 24.82 31.57 -27.33
N ALA A 303 25.79 32.28 -26.75
CA ALA A 303 26.39 33.48 -27.34
C ALA A 303 27.35 33.21 -28.51
N THR A 304 27.86 31.97 -28.64
CA THR A 304 28.84 31.58 -29.68
C THR A 304 28.23 30.95 -30.93
N ASP A 305 26.94 30.56 -30.91
CA ASP A 305 26.27 29.93 -32.06
C ASP A 305 25.77 30.93 -33.12
N PHE A 306 25.74 32.24 -32.81
CA PHE A 306 25.20 33.27 -33.72
C PHE A 306 26.26 34.10 -34.47
N THR A 307 27.55 33.76 -34.41
CA THR A 307 28.63 34.58 -35.01
C THR A 307 29.41 33.94 -36.15
N ASN A 308 28.89 32.89 -36.81
CA ASN A 308 29.51 32.33 -38.01
C ASN A 308 28.53 32.20 -39.19
N THR A 309 27.97 33.34 -39.60
CA THR A 309 27.54 33.56 -41.00
C THR A 309 28.17 34.85 -41.49
N ASN A 310 29.42 34.76 -41.94
CA ASN A 310 29.99 35.55 -43.04
C ASN A 310 31.44 35.10 -43.28
N ASN A 311 31.66 34.31 -44.34
CA ASN A 311 32.75 34.45 -45.33
C ASN A 311 32.85 33.18 -46.20
N ASN A 312 32.09 33.17 -47.30
CA ASN A 312 32.49 33.04 -48.72
C ASN A 312 31.36 32.43 -49.54
#